data_AF-A0A0L0V5K7-F1
#
_entry.id   AF-A0A0L0V5K7-F1
#
_cell.length_a   1.000
_cell.length_b   1.000
_cell.length_c   1.000
_cell.angle_alpha   90.00
_cell.angle_beta   90.00
_cell.angle_gamma   90.00
#
_symmetry.space_group_name_H-M   'P 1'
#
loop_
_entity.id
_entity.type
_entity.pdbx_description
1 polymer ?
#
loop_
_entity_poly.entity_id
_entity_poly.type
_entity_poly.pdbx_seq_one_letter_code
_entity_poly.pdbx_strand_id
1 'polypeptide(L)'
;MKTTPTSLQNGLMPTTVANLHSQLSTCGIPSGNSTFARSIHDFTRIVLGVEAANSDLPPAPPQSQLTTFVTPSNDALATGVILACFRSYLSEHDLSALEVGGRIKCIPLICRQFFVEDMSHINVHYVSFAWGEDPDSPYNAWFAGMLWKHWTFAKNNGFLHKYAISPTDDTADIGKLVLFRWVHGRQADLQKAARNLNWRQLKAAREKRSKRKKQLSDHHFDTCVVLVVPAPLTRIFMNPACTSDTEEEDAGNFYRMHVPWRSQELSQFARKLDEATVERLRKEKGDRYVKRAKLLELR
;
A
#
# COMPACT_ATOMS: atom_id res chain seq x y z
N MET A 1 5.85 30.13 4.25
CA MET A 1 5.28 29.61 5.52
C MET A 1 4.31 28.50 5.19
N LYS A 2 4.72 27.24 5.38
CA LYS A 2 3.84 26.07 5.18
C LYS A 2 3.06 25.91 6.47
N THR A 3 1.73 26.00 6.39
CA THR A 3 0.83 25.77 7.50
C THR A 3 1.02 24.34 8.00
N THR A 4 1.48 24.20 9.24
CA THR A 4 1.35 22.97 10.01
C THR A 4 -0.13 22.58 9.97
N PRO A 5 -0.49 21.33 9.63
CA PRO A 5 -1.89 20.92 9.59
C PRO A 5 -2.38 20.68 11.02
N THR A 6 -2.40 21.73 11.83
CA THR A 6 -3.04 21.75 13.15
C THR A 6 -4.50 22.21 13.04
N SER A 7 -4.95 22.68 11.87
CA SER A 7 -6.34 23.04 11.64
C SER A 7 -6.90 22.42 10.35
N LEU A 8 -7.44 21.21 10.51
CA LEU A 8 -8.45 20.69 9.58
C LEU A 8 -9.69 21.58 9.68
N GLN A 9 -10.35 21.83 8.54
CA GLN A 9 -11.34 22.89 8.30
C GLN A 9 -12.54 23.00 9.27
N ASN A 10 -12.71 22.07 10.22
CA ASN A 10 -13.79 22.08 11.24
C ASN A 10 -13.39 21.47 12.61
N GLY A 11 -12.11 21.23 12.88
CA GLY A 11 -11.66 20.61 14.15
C GLY A 11 -12.12 19.16 14.38
N LEU A 12 -12.87 18.57 13.45
CA LEU A 12 -13.31 17.17 13.49
C LEU A 12 -12.60 16.36 12.40
N MET A 13 -11.97 15.26 12.83
CA MET A 13 -11.29 14.32 11.95
C MET A 13 -12.29 13.62 11.02
N PRO A 14 -11.94 13.33 9.74
CA PRO A 14 -12.82 12.63 8.83
C PRO A 14 -13.13 11.21 9.31
N THR A 15 -14.41 10.89 9.43
CA THR A 15 -14.88 9.59 9.93
C THR A 15 -14.66 8.41 8.96
N THR A 16 -14.26 8.67 7.72
CA THR A 16 -13.99 7.61 6.73
C THR A 16 -12.58 7.72 6.17
N VAL A 17 -11.95 6.56 5.93
CA VAL A 17 -10.63 6.46 5.29
C VAL A 17 -10.58 7.19 3.94
N ALA A 18 -11.70 7.20 3.19
CA ALA A 18 -11.80 7.88 1.90
C ALA A 18 -11.71 9.41 2.04
N ASN A 19 -12.41 9.98 3.03
CA ASN A 19 -12.36 11.42 3.29
C ASN A 19 -10.98 11.84 3.81
N LEU A 20 -10.38 11.05 4.70
CA LEU A 20 -9.00 11.28 5.15
C LEU A 20 -8.02 11.27 3.98
N HIS A 21 -8.14 10.29 3.08
CA HIS A 21 -7.30 10.21 1.89
C HIS A 21 -7.43 11.45 1.01
N SER A 22 -8.66 11.87 0.73
CA SER A 22 -8.94 13.06 -0.07
C SER A 22 -8.35 14.32 0.56
N GLN A 23 -8.55 14.54 1.86
CA GLN A 23 -8.01 15.71 2.55
C GLN A 23 -6.48 15.75 2.56
N LEU A 24 -5.83 14.63 2.89
CA LEU A 24 -4.37 14.57 2.88
C LEU A 24 -3.81 14.84 1.48
N SER A 25 -4.47 14.32 0.43
CA SER A 25 -4.09 14.64 -0.95
C SER A 25 -4.27 16.13 -1.28
N THR A 26 -5.33 16.78 -0.81
CA THR A 26 -5.50 18.24 -1.01
C THR A 26 -4.46 19.07 -0.26
N CYS A 27 -3.92 18.56 0.85
CA CYS A 27 -2.84 19.18 1.61
C CYS A 27 -1.44 18.92 1.02
N GLY A 28 -1.35 18.31 -0.15
CA GLY A 28 -0.07 18.01 -0.81
C GLY A 28 0.68 16.81 -0.21
N ILE A 29 0.01 15.98 0.61
CA ILE A 29 0.63 14.76 1.15
C ILE A 29 0.67 13.70 0.03
N PRO A 30 1.84 13.09 -0.23
CA PRO A 30 2.00 12.11 -1.30
C PRO A 30 0.97 10.98 -1.18
N SER A 31 0.46 10.47 -2.30
CA SER A 31 -0.53 9.39 -2.28
C SER A 31 -0.01 8.14 -1.56
N GLY A 32 -0.90 7.27 -1.07
CA GLY A 32 -0.49 6.01 -0.41
C GLY A 32 0.30 5.06 -1.32
N ASN A 33 0.27 5.31 -2.64
CA ASN A 33 1.00 4.56 -3.65
C ASN A 33 2.26 5.29 -4.15
N SER A 34 2.60 6.47 -3.62
CA SER A 34 3.87 7.12 -3.94
C SER A 34 5.05 6.24 -3.51
N THR A 35 6.20 6.46 -4.13
CA THR A 35 7.45 5.77 -3.76
C THR A 35 7.84 6.05 -2.31
N PHE A 36 7.68 7.29 -1.86
CA PHE A 36 7.88 7.70 -0.46
C PHE A 36 6.93 6.97 0.51
N ALA A 37 5.63 6.94 0.23
CA ALA A 37 4.68 6.25 1.10
C ALA A 37 4.93 4.73 1.12
N ARG A 38 5.25 4.14 -0.03
CA ARG A 38 5.58 2.71 -0.13
C ARG A 38 6.85 2.34 0.63
N SER A 39 7.87 3.19 0.64
CA SER A 39 9.11 2.92 1.39
C SER A 39 8.83 2.91 2.90
N ILE A 40 8.04 3.86 3.40
CA ILE A 40 7.60 3.90 4.80
C ILE A 40 6.75 2.67 5.12
N HIS A 41 5.74 2.36 4.31
CA HIS A 41 4.87 1.20 4.55
C HIS A 41 5.63 -0.13 4.60
N ASP A 42 6.60 -0.33 3.70
CA ASP A 42 7.38 -1.56 3.66
C ASP A 42 8.37 -1.63 4.83
N PHE A 43 9.00 -0.51 5.19
CA PHE A 43 9.84 -0.42 6.38
C PHE A 43 9.06 -0.71 7.66
N THR A 44 7.89 -0.07 7.86
CA THR A 44 7.01 -0.32 9.00
C THR A 44 6.62 -1.78 9.10
N ARG A 45 6.30 -2.44 7.98
CA ARG A 45 5.96 -3.86 7.97
C ARG A 45 7.13 -4.75 8.39
N ILE A 46 8.35 -4.45 7.95
CA ILE A 46 9.55 -5.19 8.36
C ILE A 46 9.78 -5.05 9.86
N VAL A 47 9.71 -3.83 10.39
CA VAL A 47 9.86 -3.57 11.82
C VAL A 47 8.79 -4.32 12.64
N LEU A 48 7.56 -4.37 12.15
CA LEU A 48 6.47 -5.12 12.78
C LEU A 48 6.57 -6.64 12.59
N GLY A 49 7.56 -7.16 11.86
CA GLY A 49 7.72 -8.59 11.59
C GLY A 49 6.69 -9.17 10.60
N VAL A 50 6.14 -8.34 9.71
CA VAL A 50 5.05 -8.72 8.79
C VAL A 50 5.60 -9.05 7.40
N GLU A 51 5.97 -10.32 7.22
CA GLU A 51 6.71 -10.80 6.03
C GLU A 51 5.88 -10.81 4.73
N ALA A 52 4.66 -11.36 4.75
CA ALA A 52 3.82 -11.47 3.55
C ALA A 52 2.72 -10.40 3.50
N ALA A 53 2.36 -9.92 2.30
CA ALA A 53 1.42 -8.82 2.08
C ALA A 53 0.08 -8.96 2.82
N ASN A 54 -0.38 -10.21 3.00
CA ASN A 54 -1.67 -10.56 3.63
C ASN A 54 -1.54 -11.12 5.05
N SER A 55 -0.35 -11.10 5.65
CA SER A 55 -0.15 -11.57 7.02
C SER A 55 -0.89 -10.68 8.01
N ASP A 56 -1.26 -11.27 9.13
CA ASP A 56 -1.78 -10.55 10.28
C ASP A 56 -0.77 -9.51 10.77
N LEU A 57 -1.32 -8.37 11.20
CA LEU A 57 -0.53 -7.39 11.95
C LEU A 57 -0.33 -7.94 13.37
N PRO A 58 0.79 -7.64 14.03
CA PRO A 58 0.97 -8.00 15.43
C PRO A 58 -0.16 -7.41 16.28
N PRO A 59 -0.59 -8.10 17.35
CA PRO A 59 -1.64 -7.59 18.24
C PRO A 59 -1.24 -6.24 18.85
N ALA A 60 -2.23 -5.48 19.33
CA ALA A 60 -1.95 -4.25 20.07
C ALA A 60 -1.21 -4.58 21.38
N PRO A 61 -0.40 -3.64 21.91
CA PRO A 61 0.17 -3.79 23.24
C PRO A 61 -0.92 -4.01 24.30
N PRO A 62 -0.64 -4.75 25.39
CA PRO A 62 -1.59 -4.94 26.48
C PRO A 62 -2.04 -3.61 27.09
N GLN A 63 -3.28 -3.54 27.56
CA GLN A 63 -3.83 -2.33 28.15
C GLN A 63 -3.00 -1.83 29.34
N SER A 64 -2.43 -2.75 30.14
CA SER A 64 -1.53 -2.40 31.25
C SER A 64 -0.36 -1.53 30.79
N GLN A 65 0.30 -1.88 29.68
CA GLN A 65 1.39 -1.08 29.11
C GLN A 65 0.88 0.29 28.63
N LEU A 66 -0.27 0.33 27.97
CA LEU A 66 -0.84 1.58 27.44
C LEU A 66 -1.25 2.54 28.57
N THR A 67 -1.84 2.03 29.66
CA THR A 67 -2.28 2.85 30.80
C THR A 67 -1.12 3.43 31.60
N THR A 68 0.01 2.75 31.65
CA THR A 68 1.22 3.23 32.35
C THR A 68 2.18 3.95 31.41
N PHE A 69 1.84 4.08 30.13
CA PHE A 69 2.73 4.69 29.16
C PHE A 69 2.87 6.19 29.41
N VAL A 70 4.10 6.61 29.69
CA VAL A 70 4.49 8.01 29.74
C VAL A 70 5.35 8.27 28.52
N THR A 71 4.93 9.22 27.68
CA THR A 71 5.68 9.61 26.49
C THR A 71 7.12 9.95 26.88
N PRO A 72 8.12 9.22 26.37
CA PRO A 72 9.53 9.55 26.61
C PRO A 72 9.84 10.97 26.16
N SER A 73 10.77 11.65 26.84
CA SER A 73 11.20 12.98 26.43
C SER A 73 11.80 12.97 25.02
N ASN A 74 11.82 14.13 24.37
CA ASN A 74 12.45 14.28 23.06
C ASN A 74 13.93 13.87 23.07
N ASP A 75 14.62 14.03 24.21
CA ASP A 75 16.01 13.60 24.39
C ASP A 75 16.16 12.07 24.36
N ALA A 76 15.19 11.34 24.93
CA ALA A 76 15.16 9.87 24.84
C ALA A 76 14.91 9.40 23.40
N LEU A 77 14.05 10.09 22.65
CA LEU A 77 13.85 9.86 21.21
C LEU A 77 15.11 10.17 20.39
N ALA A 78 15.83 11.24 20.75
CA ALA A 78 17.07 11.66 20.09
C ALA A 78 18.29 10.81 20.47
N THR A 79 18.18 10.00 21.53
CA THR A 79 19.25 9.11 21.96
C THR A 79 19.59 8.13 20.84
N GLY A 80 20.78 8.30 20.27
CA GLY A 80 21.24 7.59 19.09
C GLY A 80 22.12 6.38 19.39
N VAL A 81 22.19 5.93 20.64
CA VAL A 81 23.11 4.85 21.07
C VAL A 81 22.91 3.60 20.23
N ILE A 82 21.67 3.14 20.09
CA ILE A 82 21.38 1.92 19.31
C ILE A 82 21.62 2.12 17.82
N LEU A 83 21.35 3.31 17.28
CA LEU A 83 21.69 3.64 15.90
C LEU A 83 23.20 3.73 15.69
N ALA A 84 23.98 4.13 16.69
CA ALA A 84 25.44 4.12 16.65
C ALA A 84 25.96 2.67 16.65
N CYS A 85 25.44 1.81 17.51
CA CYS A 85 25.71 0.36 17.47
C CYS A 85 25.35 -0.24 16.11
N PHE A 86 24.21 0.17 15.52
CA PHE A 86 23.83 -0.27 14.18
C PHE A 86 24.85 0.20 13.13
N ARG A 87 25.35 1.44 13.18
CA ARG A 87 26.43 1.88 12.26
C ARG A 87 27.69 1.06 12.41
N SER A 88 28.12 0.76 13.63
CA SER A 88 29.27 -0.11 13.88
C SER A 88 29.06 -1.50 13.28
N TYR A 89 27.89 -2.10 13.51
CA TYR A 89 27.52 -3.38 12.90
C TYR A 89 27.63 -3.32 11.37
N LEU A 90 27.09 -2.27 10.73
CA LEU A 90 27.15 -2.11 9.28
C LEU A 90 28.57 -1.91 8.74
N SER A 91 29.51 -1.40 9.55
CA SER A 91 30.91 -1.25 9.14
C SER A 91 31.70 -2.57 9.17
N GLU A 92 31.23 -3.54 9.96
CA GLU A 92 31.88 -4.83 10.16
C GLU A 92 31.30 -5.94 9.26
N HIS A 93 30.17 -5.69 8.60
CA HIS A 93 29.42 -6.68 7.83
C HIS A 93 29.30 -6.30 6.35
N ASP A 94 29.31 -7.31 5.48
CA ASP A 94 29.01 -7.12 4.07
C ASP A 94 27.51 -6.82 3.87
N LEU A 95 27.21 -5.60 3.44
CA LEU A 95 25.85 -5.14 3.17
C LEU A 95 25.14 -5.96 2.09
N SER A 96 25.87 -6.57 1.17
CA SER A 96 25.31 -7.38 0.08
C SER A 96 24.83 -8.76 0.55
N ALA A 97 25.36 -9.23 1.69
CA ALA A 97 25.01 -10.52 2.29
C ALA A 97 23.79 -10.44 3.22
N LEU A 98 23.29 -9.23 3.52
CA LEU A 98 22.15 -9.06 4.42
C LEU A 98 20.85 -9.58 3.80
N GLU A 99 20.07 -10.32 4.59
CA GLU A 99 18.74 -10.73 4.18
C GLU A 99 17.81 -9.51 4.06
N VAL A 100 17.08 -9.41 2.94
CA VAL A 100 16.23 -8.25 2.62
C VAL A 100 14.74 -8.58 2.54
N GLY A 101 13.94 -7.69 3.13
CA GLY A 101 12.49 -7.71 3.12
C GLY A 101 11.86 -6.62 2.26
N GLY A 102 10.54 -6.47 2.43
CA GLY A 102 9.73 -5.49 1.71
C GLY A 102 9.35 -5.93 0.30
N ARG A 103 8.45 -5.19 -0.35
CA ARG A 103 7.94 -5.58 -1.68
C ARG A 103 9.01 -5.52 -2.77
N ILE A 104 10.01 -4.64 -2.60
CA ILE A 104 11.09 -4.43 -3.59
C ILE A 104 12.40 -5.13 -3.15
N LYS A 105 12.37 -5.89 -2.04
CA LYS A 105 13.51 -6.68 -1.56
C LYS A 105 14.81 -5.87 -1.51
N CYS A 106 14.82 -4.81 -0.70
CA CYS A 106 16.00 -3.94 -0.54
C CYS A 106 16.22 -3.45 0.89
N ILE A 107 15.28 -3.67 1.80
CA ILE A 107 15.37 -3.22 3.18
C ILE A 107 15.89 -4.39 4.02
N PRO A 108 17.06 -4.30 4.67
CA PRO A 108 17.60 -5.37 5.49
C PRO A 108 16.66 -5.75 6.65
N LEU A 109 16.47 -7.04 6.89
CA LEU A 109 15.66 -7.53 8.01
C LEU A 109 16.29 -7.19 9.37
N ILE A 110 17.61 -7.02 9.43
CA ILE A 110 18.34 -6.58 10.63
C ILE A 110 17.85 -5.23 11.17
N CYS A 111 17.22 -4.38 10.33
CA CYS A 111 16.56 -3.15 10.79
C CYS A 111 15.52 -3.41 11.88
N ARG A 112 14.82 -4.56 11.85
CA ARG A 112 13.88 -4.95 12.90
C ARG A 112 14.59 -5.21 14.22
N GLN A 113 15.74 -5.88 14.20
CA GLN A 113 16.47 -6.21 15.42
C GLN A 113 16.88 -4.94 16.17
N PHE A 114 17.56 -4.02 15.49
CA PHE A 114 17.96 -2.74 16.10
C PHE A 114 16.77 -1.87 16.50
N PHE A 115 15.63 -1.97 15.79
CA PHE A 115 14.40 -1.31 16.23
C PHE A 115 13.90 -1.88 17.57
N VAL A 116 13.82 -3.21 17.69
CA VAL A 116 13.35 -3.88 18.91
C VAL A 116 14.28 -3.56 20.09
N GLU A 117 15.60 -3.54 19.87
CA GLU A 117 16.60 -3.17 20.88
C GLU A 117 16.42 -1.71 21.35
N ASP A 118 16.17 -0.78 20.42
CA ASP A 118 15.94 0.63 20.78
C ASP A 118 14.64 0.83 21.57
N MET A 119 13.62 0.02 21.28
CA MET A 119 12.36 0.01 22.02
C MET A 119 12.52 -0.58 23.43
N SER A 120 13.33 -1.64 23.58
CA SER A 120 13.56 -2.25 24.90
C SER A 120 14.36 -1.34 25.83
N HIS A 121 15.25 -0.50 25.29
CA HIS A 121 16.02 0.50 26.04
C HIS A 121 15.16 1.52 26.80
N ILE A 122 13.93 1.72 26.36
CA ILE A 122 12.92 2.61 26.95
C ILE A 122 11.74 1.80 27.53
N ASN A 123 11.98 0.52 27.82
CA ASN A 123 11.05 -0.41 28.46
C ASN A 123 9.75 -0.68 27.68
N VAL A 124 9.82 -0.64 26.34
CA VAL A 124 8.71 -1.02 25.46
C VAL A 124 9.04 -2.33 24.75
N HIS A 125 8.35 -3.41 25.12
CA HIS A 125 8.64 -4.75 24.62
C HIS A 125 7.65 -5.22 23.54
N TYR A 126 6.48 -4.58 23.44
CA TYR A 126 5.46 -4.91 22.44
C TYR A 126 5.61 -4.00 21.22
N VAL A 127 6.27 -4.51 20.18
CA VAL A 127 6.50 -3.78 18.91
C VAL A 127 5.25 -3.84 18.03
N SER A 128 4.30 -2.96 18.34
CA SER A 128 3.05 -2.80 17.59
C SER A 128 2.41 -1.45 17.90
N PHE A 129 1.51 -1.01 17.02
CA PHE A 129 0.63 0.12 17.28
C PHE A 129 -0.51 -0.28 18.23
N ALA A 130 -1.02 0.67 18.99
CA ALA A 130 -2.23 0.52 19.78
C ALA A 130 -3.45 0.60 18.84
N TRP A 131 -3.77 -0.52 18.18
CA TRP A 131 -4.81 -0.56 17.13
C TRP A 131 -6.21 -0.18 17.60
N GLY A 132 -6.51 -0.33 18.89
CA GLY A 132 -7.79 0.06 19.49
C GLY A 132 -7.88 1.52 19.95
N GLU A 133 -6.75 2.21 20.04
CA GLU A 133 -6.67 3.62 20.46
C GLU A 133 -6.80 4.56 19.26
N ASP A 134 -6.97 5.85 19.51
CA ASP A 134 -6.92 6.85 18.46
C ASP A 134 -5.56 6.80 17.70
N PRO A 135 -5.53 6.95 16.36
CA PRO A 135 -4.27 6.96 15.61
C PRO A 135 -3.31 8.08 16.02
N ASP A 136 -3.81 9.19 16.61
CA ASP A 136 -3.01 10.27 17.22
C ASP A 136 -2.86 10.12 18.75
N SER A 137 -3.22 8.96 19.33
CA SER A 137 -2.97 8.69 20.76
C SER A 137 -1.48 8.88 21.11
N PRO A 138 -1.15 9.30 22.35
CA PRO A 138 0.24 9.56 22.76
C PRO A 138 1.20 8.41 22.41
N TYR A 139 0.75 7.16 22.62
CA TYR A 139 1.52 5.97 22.27
C TYR A 139 1.73 5.82 20.76
N ASN A 140 0.67 5.95 19.94
CA ASN A 140 0.78 5.80 18.48
C ASN A 140 1.61 6.92 17.85
N ALA A 141 1.46 8.16 18.32
CA ALA A 141 2.25 9.30 17.87
C ALA A 141 3.75 9.11 18.21
N TRP A 142 4.04 8.63 19.41
CA TRP A 142 5.40 8.30 19.84
C TRP A 142 6.00 7.14 19.02
N PHE A 143 5.25 6.04 18.85
CA PHE A 143 5.69 4.87 18.07
C PHE A 143 5.96 5.23 16.60
N ALA A 144 5.11 6.10 16.01
CA ALA A 144 5.33 6.66 14.69
C ALA A 144 6.63 7.49 14.62
N GLY A 145 6.96 8.24 15.69
CA GLY A 145 8.24 8.93 15.84
C GLY A 145 9.44 7.98 15.82
N MET A 146 9.36 6.87 16.56
CA MET A 146 10.41 5.84 16.55
C MET A 146 10.57 5.19 15.16
N LEU A 147 9.46 4.88 14.49
CA LEU A 147 9.50 4.39 13.11
C LEU A 147 10.16 5.38 12.17
N TRP A 148 9.83 6.68 12.29
CA TRP A 148 10.44 7.72 11.47
C TRP A 148 11.95 7.86 11.74
N LYS A 149 12.38 7.78 13.00
CA LYS A 149 13.78 7.79 13.41
C LYS A 149 14.57 6.69 12.69
N HIS A 150 14.09 5.45 12.79
CA HIS A 150 14.75 4.29 12.17
C HIS A 150 14.63 4.26 10.65
N TRP A 151 13.51 4.73 10.09
CA TRP A 151 13.36 4.87 8.64
C TRP A 151 14.36 5.88 8.07
N THR A 152 14.55 7.02 8.76
CA THR A 152 15.52 8.04 8.38
C THR A 152 16.94 7.48 8.42
N PHE A 153 17.26 6.68 9.44
CA PHE A 153 18.52 5.96 9.51
C PHE A 153 18.70 5.01 8.32
N ALA A 154 17.70 4.19 8.01
CA ALA A 154 17.76 3.25 6.88
C ALA A 154 17.93 3.97 5.54
N LYS A 155 17.24 5.10 5.34
CA LYS A 155 17.41 5.96 4.17
C LYS A 155 18.85 6.46 4.02
N ASN A 156 19.41 7.01 5.09
CA ASN A 156 20.73 7.63 5.08
C ASN A 156 21.87 6.61 4.90
N ASN A 157 21.61 5.33 5.17
CA ASN A 157 22.53 4.21 4.91
C ASN A 157 22.22 3.46 3.60
N GLY A 158 21.36 4.02 2.72
CA GLY A 158 21.11 3.46 1.38
C GLY A 158 20.17 2.25 1.32
N PHE A 159 19.53 1.85 2.42
CA PHE A 159 18.61 0.69 2.44
C PHE A 159 17.29 0.93 1.71
N LEU A 160 17.03 2.17 1.30
CA LEU A 160 15.86 2.57 0.53
C LEU A 160 16.20 2.95 -0.92
N HIS A 161 17.39 2.60 -1.42
CA HIS A 161 17.88 3.03 -2.74
C HIS A 161 16.97 2.67 -3.92
N LYS A 162 16.15 1.61 -3.82
CA LYS A 162 15.18 1.24 -4.89
C LYS A 162 13.91 2.09 -4.90
N TYR A 163 13.67 2.91 -3.88
CA TYR A 163 12.55 3.83 -3.85
C TYR A 163 13.02 5.21 -4.34
N ALA A 164 12.47 5.67 -5.46
CA ALA A 164 12.71 7.01 -5.97
C ALA A 164 11.97 8.05 -5.10
N ILE A 165 12.57 8.43 -3.97
CA ILE A 165 11.98 9.37 -3.00
C ILE A 165 12.28 10.80 -3.47
N SER A 166 11.23 11.62 -3.60
CA SER A 166 11.39 13.04 -3.89
C SER A 166 11.90 13.78 -2.64
N PRO A 167 12.92 14.65 -2.75
CA PRO A 167 13.35 15.50 -1.64
C PRO A 167 12.23 16.40 -1.08
N THR A 168 11.21 16.73 -1.89
CA THR A 168 10.06 17.53 -1.45
C THR A 168 9.15 16.79 -0.47
N ASP A 169 9.15 15.46 -0.55
CA ASP A 169 8.30 14.59 0.25
C ASP A 169 9.02 14.14 1.54
N ASP A 170 10.35 14.12 1.50
CA ASP A 170 11.25 13.63 2.54
C ASP A 170 11.41 14.62 3.72
N THR A 171 10.31 14.84 4.44
CA THR A 171 10.27 15.69 5.63
C THR A 171 9.58 14.96 6.78
N ALA A 172 9.95 15.30 8.02
CA ALA A 172 9.37 14.67 9.20
C ALA A 172 7.84 14.86 9.29
N ASP A 173 7.34 16.03 8.94
CA ASP A 173 5.90 16.32 9.01
C ASP A 173 5.11 15.52 7.97
N ILE A 174 5.59 15.42 6.73
CA ILE A 174 4.96 14.59 5.71
C ILE A 174 5.05 13.11 6.09
N GLY A 175 6.20 12.67 6.61
CA GLY A 175 6.41 11.31 7.11
C GLY A 175 5.42 10.88 8.19
N LYS A 176 5.20 11.74 9.19
CA LYS A 176 4.20 11.54 10.24
C LYS A 176 2.79 11.39 9.67
N LEU A 177 2.39 12.24 8.73
CA LEU A 177 1.05 12.16 8.10
C LEU A 177 0.88 10.92 7.22
N VAL A 178 1.96 10.46 6.58
CA VAL A 178 1.94 9.19 5.85
C VAL A 178 1.74 8.01 6.81
N LEU A 179 2.46 7.99 7.94
CA LEU A 179 2.28 6.97 8.98
C LEU A 179 0.88 7.02 9.58
N PHE A 180 0.38 8.21 9.91
CA PHE A 180 -0.99 8.42 10.39
C PHE A 180 -2.03 7.83 9.44
N ARG A 181 -1.94 8.16 8.14
CA ARG A 181 -2.82 7.59 7.10
C ARG A 181 -2.73 6.07 7.04
N TRP A 182 -1.53 5.52 7.20
CA TRP A 182 -1.31 4.08 7.19
C TRP A 182 -1.97 3.41 8.39
N VAL A 183 -1.77 3.92 9.61
CA VAL A 183 -2.38 3.41 10.86
C VAL A 183 -3.90 3.46 10.76
N HIS A 184 -4.46 4.62 10.42
CA HIS A 184 -5.91 4.80 10.28
C HIS A 184 -6.51 3.84 9.23
N GLY A 185 -5.83 3.64 8.11
CA GLY A 185 -6.22 2.66 7.10
C GLY A 185 -6.22 1.23 7.63
N ARG A 186 -5.23 0.85 8.45
CA ARG A 186 -5.14 -0.48 9.06
C ARG A 186 -6.16 -0.71 10.15
N GLN A 187 -6.44 0.27 10.99
CA GLN A 187 -7.51 0.19 11.99
C GLN A 187 -8.87 -0.04 11.34
N ALA A 188 -9.18 0.69 10.26
CA ALA A 188 -10.41 0.47 9.51
C ALA A 188 -10.49 -0.93 8.88
N ASP A 189 -9.37 -1.48 8.40
CA ASP A 189 -9.31 -2.87 7.91
C ASP A 189 -9.54 -3.88 9.04
N LEU A 190 -8.94 -3.67 10.22
CA LEU A 190 -9.12 -4.52 11.41
C LEU A 190 -10.56 -4.49 11.91
N GLN A 191 -11.18 -3.32 12.00
CA GLN A 191 -12.60 -3.17 12.38
C GLN A 191 -13.53 -3.93 11.42
N LYS A 192 -13.27 -3.89 10.11
CA LYS A 192 -14.05 -4.65 9.13
C LYS A 192 -13.82 -6.15 9.25
N ALA A 193 -12.58 -6.58 9.51
CA ALA A 193 -12.27 -7.98 9.75
C ALA A 193 -12.92 -8.52 11.03
N ALA A 194 -13.00 -7.72 12.10
CA ALA A 194 -13.68 -8.08 13.34
C ALA A 194 -15.20 -8.26 13.14
N ARG A 195 -15.82 -7.49 12.24
CA ARG A 195 -17.26 -7.59 11.92
C ARG A 195 -17.59 -8.70 10.93
N ASN A 196 -16.62 -9.12 10.12
CA ASN A 196 -16.79 -10.15 9.11
C ASN A 196 -15.49 -10.93 8.91
N LEU A 197 -15.48 -12.18 9.39
CA LEU A 197 -14.33 -13.08 9.31
C LEU A 197 -13.83 -13.29 7.86
N ASN A 198 -14.74 -13.26 6.89
CA ASN A 198 -14.42 -13.42 5.47
C ASN A 198 -14.07 -12.09 4.78
N TRP A 199 -14.03 -10.96 5.50
CA TRP A 199 -13.76 -9.64 4.93
C TRP A 199 -12.49 -9.60 4.09
N ARG A 200 -11.41 -10.24 4.55
CA ARG A 200 -10.13 -10.26 3.81
C ARG A 200 -10.23 -11.00 2.49
N GLN A 201 -10.92 -12.14 2.47
CA GLN A 201 -11.16 -12.91 1.25
C GLN A 201 -12.03 -12.10 0.28
N LEU A 202 -13.10 -11.47 0.77
CA LEU A 202 -13.97 -10.61 -0.01
C LEU A 202 -13.22 -9.39 -0.57
N LYS A 203 -12.36 -8.75 0.23
CA LYS A 203 -11.50 -7.63 -0.20
C LYS A 203 -10.52 -8.09 -1.29
N ALA A 204 -9.83 -9.20 -1.09
CA ALA A 204 -8.90 -9.76 -2.07
C ALA A 204 -9.61 -10.11 -3.39
N ALA A 205 -10.82 -10.70 -3.34
CA ALA A 205 -11.63 -10.99 -4.51
C ALA A 205 -12.04 -9.71 -5.26
N ARG A 206 -12.47 -8.66 -4.54
CA ARG A 206 -12.80 -7.35 -5.12
C ARG A 206 -11.59 -6.69 -5.78
N GLU A 207 -10.43 -6.70 -5.12
CA GLU A 207 -9.19 -6.15 -5.68
C GLU A 207 -8.72 -6.93 -6.91
N LYS A 208 -8.81 -8.28 -6.88
CA LYS A 208 -8.52 -9.15 -8.02
C LYS A 208 -9.42 -8.81 -9.21
N ARG A 209 -10.72 -8.65 -8.98
CA ARG A 209 -11.70 -8.24 -10.01
C ARG A 209 -11.37 -6.86 -10.57
N SER A 210 -11.10 -5.87 -9.71
CA SER A 210 -10.75 -4.51 -10.13
C SER A 210 -9.47 -4.47 -10.98
N LYS A 211 -8.41 -5.19 -10.58
CA LYS A 211 -7.15 -5.28 -11.33
C LYS A 211 -7.36 -5.87 -12.72
N ARG A 212 -8.18 -6.92 -12.82
CA ARG A 212 -8.53 -7.53 -14.12
C ARG A 212 -9.32 -6.57 -15.01
N LYS A 213 -10.33 -5.88 -14.49
CA LYS A 213 -11.09 -4.86 -15.26
C LYS A 213 -10.15 -3.79 -15.82
N LYS A 214 -9.19 -3.33 -15.01
CA LYS A 214 -8.18 -2.36 -15.45
C LYS A 214 -7.26 -2.93 -16.53
N GLN A 215 -6.75 -4.14 -16.33
CA GLN A 215 -5.91 -4.83 -17.32
C GLN A 215 -6.62 -5.02 -18.66
N LEU A 216 -7.90 -5.41 -18.64
CA LEU A 216 -8.72 -5.55 -19.84
C LEU A 216 -8.90 -4.20 -20.56
N SER A 217 -9.20 -3.15 -19.78
CA SER A 217 -9.31 -1.78 -20.28
C SER A 217 -8.04 -1.30 -20.96
N ASP A 218 -6.88 -1.53 -20.35
CA ASP A 218 -5.58 -1.17 -20.92
C ASP A 218 -5.33 -1.95 -22.23
N HIS A 219 -5.61 -3.26 -22.23
CA HIS A 219 -5.46 -4.06 -23.44
C HIS A 219 -6.38 -3.63 -24.58
N HIS A 220 -7.64 -3.30 -24.30
CA HIS A 220 -8.58 -2.78 -25.29
C HIS A 220 -8.14 -1.43 -25.84
N PHE A 221 -7.71 -0.54 -24.96
CA PHE A 221 -7.16 0.75 -25.36
C PHE A 221 -5.98 0.57 -26.31
N ASP A 222 -5.00 -0.25 -25.93
CA ASP A 222 -3.83 -0.51 -26.77
C ASP A 222 -4.25 -1.15 -28.11
N THR A 223 -5.24 -2.05 -28.13
CA THR A 223 -5.70 -2.70 -29.37
C THR A 223 -6.39 -1.68 -30.28
N CYS A 224 -7.22 -0.80 -29.72
CA CYS A 224 -7.83 0.31 -30.46
C CYS A 224 -6.76 1.22 -31.08
N VAL A 225 -5.67 1.51 -30.36
CA VAL A 225 -4.55 2.30 -30.89
C VAL A 225 -3.87 1.57 -32.07
N VAL A 226 -3.57 0.28 -31.92
CA VAL A 226 -2.96 -0.53 -32.99
C VAL A 226 -3.85 -0.64 -34.24
N LEU A 227 -5.17 -0.76 -34.04
CA LEU A 227 -6.15 -0.84 -35.13
C LEU A 227 -6.56 0.53 -35.69
N VAL A 228 -5.99 1.63 -35.19
CA VAL A 228 -6.29 3.00 -35.63
C VAL A 228 -7.79 3.32 -35.50
N VAL A 229 -8.41 2.84 -34.41
CA VAL A 229 -9.81 3.14 -34.09
C VAL A 229 -9.95 4.64 -33.78
N PRO A 230 -11.00 5.33 -34.28
CA PRO A 230 -11.21 6.75 -34.02
C PRO A 230 -11.14 7.10 -32.53
N ALA A 231 -10.43 8.19 -32.21
CA ALA A 231 -10.14 8.59 -30.83
C ALA A 231 -11.38 8.70 -29.91
N PRO A 232 -12.56 9.19 -30.36
CA PRO A 232 -13.76 9.21 -29.52
C PRO A 232 -14.20 7.81 -29.06
N LEU A 233 -14.06 6.79 -29.92
CA LEU A 233 -14.40 5.40 -29.59
C LEU A 233 -13.34 4.77 -28.71
N THR A 234 -12.06 5.02 -28.98
CA THR A 234 -10.94 4.53 -28.17
C THR A 234 -11.00 5.03 -26.72
N ARG A 235 -11.42 6.28 -26.51
CA ARG A 235 -11.57 6.88 -25.18
C ARG A 235 -12.57 6.15 -24.28
N ILE A 236 -13.59 5.50 -24.85
CA ILE A 236 -14.59 4.73 -24.08
C ILE A 236 -13.88 3.64 -23.26
N PHE A 237 -12.87 2.98 -23.83
CA PHE A 237 -12.16 1.88 -23.21
C PHE A 237 -11.09 2.32 -22.20
N MET A 238 -10.82 3.62 -22.04
CA MET A 238 -9.94 4.12 -20.98
C MET A 238 -10.57 3.99 -19.59
N ASN A 239 -11.90 3.88 -19.51
CA ASN A 239 -12.63 3.65 -18.28
C ASN A 239 -12.89 2.14 -18.08
N PRO A 240 -12.32 1.49 -17.03
CA PRO A 240 -12.55 0.07 -16.75
C PRO A 240 -14.00 -0.32 -16.50
N ALA A 241 -14.87 0.63 -16.12
CA ALA A 241 -16.30 0.38 -15.99
C ALA A 241 -16.97 0.14 -17.36
N CYS A 242 -16.39 0.67 -18.44
CA CYS A 242 -16.92 0.56 -19.79
C CYS A 242 -16.49 -0.72 -20.51
N THR A 243 -15.53 -1.47 -19.96
CA THR A 243 -14.89 -2.61 -20.64
C THR A 243 -15.35 -3.97 -20.12
N SER A 244 -15.85 -4.05 -18.89
CA SER A 244 -16.18 -5.32 -18.24
C SER A 244 -17.58 -5.81 -18.62
N ASP A 245 -17.64 -6.91 -19.36
CA ASP A 245 -18.82 -7.75 -19.60
C ASP A 245 -18.59 -9.19 -19.10
N THR A 246 -17.56 -9.44 -18.29
CA THR A 246 -17.20 -10.78 -17.80
C THR A 246 -17.24 -10.86 -16.27
N GLU A 247 -17.73 -11.99 -15.76
CA GLU A 247 -17.69 -12.36 -14.33
C GLU A 247 -17.06 -13.75 -14.14
N GLU A 248 -16.50 -13.99 -12.95
CA GLU A 248 -15.90 -15.27 -12.55
C GLU A 248 -16.87 -15.99 -11.60
N GLU A 249 -17.27 -17.21 -11.94
CA GLU A 249 -18.01 -18.11 -11.05
C GLU A 249 -17.12 -18.67 -9.95
N ASP A 250 -17.71 -19.27 -8.91
CA ASP A 250 -16.98 -19.89 -7.81
C ASP A 250 -16.03 -21.01 -8.26
N ALA A 251 -16.34 -21.67 -9.38
CA ALA A 251 -15.47 -22.67 -10.04
C ALA A 251 -14.26 -22.05 -10.77
N GLY A 252 -14.14 -20.73 -10.81
CA GLY A 252 -13.06 -20.02 -11.52
C GLY A 252 -13.25 -19.95 -13.04
N ASN A 253 -14.46 -20.27 -13.52
CA ASN A 253 -14.86 -20.13 -14.92
C ASN A 253 -15.36 -18.71 -15.18
N PHE A 254 -15.13 -18.22 -16.39
CA PHE A 254 -15.62 -16.91 -16.81
C PHE A 254 -16.84 -17.04 -17.68
N TYR A 255 -17.82 -16.18 -17.47
CA TYR A 255 -18.99 -16.06 -18.31
C TYR A 255 -19.24 -14.60 -18.67
N ARG A 256 -19.87 -14.40 -19.82
CA ARG A 256 -20.31 -13.09 -20.27
C ARG A 256 -21.62 -12.71 -19.57
N MET A 257 -21.66 -11.50 -19.03
CA MET A 257 -22.85 -10.88 -18.49
C MET A 257 -23.48 -9.93 -19.51
N HIS A 258 -24.81 -9.93 -19.53
CA HIS A 258 -25.54 -8.85 -20.19
C HIS A 258 -25.36 -7.53 -19.41
N VAL A 259 -25.03 -6.45 -20.11
CA VAL A 259 -24.82 -5.12 -19.54
C VAL A 259 -25.98 -4.21 -19.96
N PRO A 260 -26.99 -3.97 -19.11
CA PRO A 260 -28.25 -3.35 -19.53
C PRO A 260 -28.13 -1.92 -20.08
N TRP A 261 -27.11 -1.18 -19.67
CA TRP A 261 -26.88 0.19 -20.12
C TRP A 261 -26.12 0.28 -21.46
N ARG A 262 -25.57 -0.83 -21.96
CA ARG A 262 -24.75 -0.87 -23.16
C ARG A 262 -25.61 -1.20 -24.38
N SER A 263 -25.47 -0.43 -25.46
CA SER A 263 -26.18 -0.73 -26.71
C SER A 263 -25.71 -2.05 -27.33
N GLN A 264 -26.52 -2.61 -28.23
CA GLN A 264 -26.18 -3.83 -28.93
C GLN A 264 -24.94 -3.63 -29.82
N GLU A 265 -24.80 -2.48 -30.47
CA GLU A 265 -23.66 -2.12 -31.32
C GLU A 265 -22.37 -2.05 -30.51
N LEU A 266 -22.41 -1.39 -29.34
CA LEU A 266 -21.23 -1.29 -28.47
C LEU A 266 -20.86 -2.66 -27.90
N SER A 267 -21.84 -3.52 -27.62
CA SER A 267 -21.59 -4.90 -27.18
C SER A 267 -20.92 -5.74 -28.28
N GLN A 268 -21.39 -5.63 -29.53
CA GLN A 268 -20.78 -6.31 -30.67
C GLN A 268 -19.38 -5.77 -30.98
N PHE A 269 -19.18 -4.46 -30.87
CA PHE A 269 -17.88 -3.83 -31.04
C PHE A 269 -16.89 -4.32 -29.99
N ALA A 270 -17.28 -4.30 -28.70
CA ALA A 270 -16.46 -4.82 -27.61
C ALA A 270 -16.08 -6.28 -27.84
N ARG A 271 -17.01 -7.13 -28.30
CA ARG A 271 -16.71 -8.53 -28.64
C ARG A 271 -15.67 -8.67 -29.75
N LYS A 272 -15.78 -7.92 -30.84
CA LYS A 272 -14.78 -7.95 -31.92
C LYS A 272 -13.43 -7.43 -31.44
N LEU A 273 -13.45 -6.44 -30.54
CA LEU A 273 -12.25 -5.91 -29.92
C LEU A 273 -11.57 -6.95 -29.03
N ASP A 274 -12.33 -7.71 -28.24
CA ASP A 274 -11.81 -8.85 -27.45
C ASP A 274 -11.06 -9.83 -28.36
N GLU A 275 -11.68 -10.26 -29.46
CA GLU A 275 -11.08 -11.20 -30.42
C GLU A 275 -9.76 -10.64 -31.00
N ALA A 276 -9.76 -9.38 -31.39
CA ALA A 276 -8.56 -8.70 -31.88
C ALA A 276 -7.49 -8.54 -30.79
N THR A 277 -7.89 -8.28 -29.54
CA THR A 277 -6.99 -8.21 -28.39
C THR A 277 -6.35 -9.56 -28.11
N VAL A 278 -7.11 -10.67 -28.12
CA VAL A 278 -6.57 -12.02 -27.98
C VAL A 278 -5.54 -12.30 -29.07
N GLU A 279 -5.89 -12.03 -30.33
CA GLU A 279 -5.02 -12.33 -31.45
C GLU A 279 -3.73 -11.51 -31.42
N ARG A 280 -3.83 -10.23 -31.07
CA ARG A 280 -2.66 -9.39 -30.87
C ARG A 280 -1.77 -9.89 -29.73
N LEU A 281 -2.36 -10.16 -28.55
CA LEU A 281 -1.59 -10.65 -27.40
C LEU A 281 -0.96 -12.02 -27.67
N ARG A 282 -1.62 -12.87 -28.45
CA ARG A 282 -1.05 -14.15 -28.92
C ARG A 282 0.19 -13.91 -29.78
N LYS A 283 0.12 -12.99 -30.74
CA LYS A 283 1.26 -12.64 -31.61
C LYS A 283 2.42 -12.02 -30.83
N GLU A 284 2.14 -11.11 -29.89
CA GLU A 284 3.16 -10.37 -29.16
C GLU A 284 3.78 -11.14 -28.00
N LYS A 285 3.00 -11.96 -27.28
CA LYS A 285 3.40 -12.58 -26.00
C LYS A 285 3.29 -14.10 -25.99
N GLY A 286 2.78 -14.70 -27.07
CA GLY A 286 2.61 -16.14 -27.23
C GLY A 286 1.38 -16.72 -26.52
N ASP A 287 1.02 -17.96 -26.90
CA ASP A 287 -0.18 -18.65 -26.42
C ASP A 287 -0.19 -18.88 -24.91
N ARG A 288 0.98 -19.08 -24.29
CA ARG A 288 1.09 -19.28 -22.83
C ARG A 288 0.61 -18.04 -22.06
N TYR A 289 0.89 -16.83 -22.57
CA TYR A 289 0.43 -15.61 -21.94
C TYR A 289 -1.09 -15.50 -21.99
N VAL A 290 -1.68 -15.74 -23.16
CA VAL A 290 -3.14 -15.68 -23.36
C VAL A 290 -3.88 -16.67 -22.46
N LYS A 291 -3.43 -17.93 -22.42
CA LYS A 291 -3.99 -18.98 -21.54
C LYS A 291 -3.85 -18.63 -20.05
N ARG A 292 -2.68 -18.15 -19.63
CA ARG A 292 -2.41 -17.79 -18.23
C ARG A 292 -3.21 -16.57 -17.78
N ALA A 293 -3.34 -15.58 -18.65
CA ALA A 293 -4.02 -14.34 -18.30
C ALA A 293 -5.53 -14.55 -18.14
N LYS A 294 -6.11 -15.62 -18.74
CA LYS A 294 -7.55 -15.91 -18.77
C LYS A 294 -8.39 -14.67 -19.07
N LEU A 295 -7.83 -13.69 -19.79
CA LEU A 295 -8.40 -12.35 -19.90
C LEU A 295 -9.72 -12.36 -20.65
N LEU A 296 -9.88 -13.36 -21.53
CA LEU A 296 -10.89 -13.43 -22.57
C LEU A 296 -11.27 -14.89 -22.90
N GLU A 297 -10.94 -15.86 -22.03
CA GLU A 297 -11.40 -17.25 -22.18
C GLU A 297 -12.89 -17.32 -21.82
N LEU A 298 -13.69 -16.90 -22.77
CA LEU A 298 -15.13 -17.04 -22.79
C LEU A 298 -15.45 -18.38 -23.43
N ARG A 299 -16.00 -19.28 -22.62
CA ARG A 299 -16.91 -20.29 -23.15
C ARG A 299 -18.30 -19.70 -23.21
#